data_AF-A0AA35WW07-F1
#
_entry.id   AF-A0AA35WW07-F1
#
_cell.length_a   1.000
_cell.length_b   1.000
_cell.length_c   1.000
_cell.angle_alpha   90.00
_cell.angle_beta   90.00
_cell.angle_gamma   90.00
#
_symmetry.space_group_name_H-M   'P 1'
#
loop_
_entity.id
_entity.type
_entity.pdbx_description
1 polymer ?
#
loop_
_entity_poly.entity_id
_entity_poly.type
_entity_poly.pdbx_seq_one_letter_code
_entity_poly.pdbx_strand_id
1 'polypeptide(L)'
;LTPPPPPQDVCDSDIGCIERLFADSYFVPASMLPLWLAGLDAFKHQMYHHSLVLLLPALEHGLRRVFACVNHCPHRVLTAESTALYTTFDEILSPTLHDHLSPNRLHHEIGPAKLECLLDLLVQPEGPRLRDRISHGEVDFYSLSKPLANHVVSLCALFCAHYSLDPTLTSEPPIAKCLAVEKSYRPLFHPASLLKRELLQLSEGLETWSTIPLPPPASPDCSSEPTPEDWSHLTVAVQRLADSALVATATRSYGSLPRALQQVNDLCHGSGIRETWEFSTALKRLVEMVWEERRERVGNSSRSLCSGAGLELIGLLRRTTENTANTLCQVRDMAILRHKQHQQKQLRSRQRKNYEHLLTSLPLYRGAACLIVVMIAVTWLRFHQMTCTDTSARRAIKFYRKVLQVSENLSSQTSASRNRWEEADQLALSLAQLSLFDILPPALDTVLSTSPRDLNH
;
A
#
# COMPACT_ATOMS: atom_id res chain seq x y z
N LEU A 1 -19.85 -3.14 1.73
CA LEU A 1 -18.63 -2.80 0.94
C LEU A 1 -18.14 -1.45 1.40
N THR A 2 -16.84 -1.26 1.63
CA THR A 2 -16.26 0.06 1.93
C THR A 2 -15.99 0.79 0.61
N PRO A 3 -16.75 1.83 0.24
CA PRO A 3 -16.59 2.51 -1.03
C PRO A 3 -15.31 3.34 -1.04
N PRO A 4 -14.57 3.41 -2.17
CA PRO A 4 -13.67 4.53 -2.40
C PRO A 4 -14.47 5.84 -2.33
N PRO A 5 -13.89 6.95 -1.84
CA PRO A 5 -14.54 8.24 -1.90
C PRO A 5 -14.90 8.52 -3.37
N PRO A 6 -16.11 9.03 -3.62
CA PRO A 6 -16.53 9.31 -4.98
C PRO A 6 -15.63 10.39 -5.58
N PRO A 7 -15.45 10.40 -6.92
CA PRO A 7 -14.87 11.54 -7.62
C PRO A 7 -15.47 12.87 -7.14
N GLN A 8 -16.78 12.88 -6.91
CA GLN A 8 -17.50 13.98 -6.28
C GLN A 8 -18.68 13.45 -5.50
N ASP A 9 -19.02 14.06 -4.38
CA ASP A 9 -20.30 13.80 -3.72
C ASP A 9 -21.45 14.48 -4.48
N VAL A 10 -22.17 13.70 -5.28
CA VAL A 10 -23.33 14.14 -6.06
C VAL A 10 -24.55 14.35 -5.16
N CYS A 11 -25.07 15.57 -5.19
CA CYS A 11 -26.26 15.98 -4.44
C CYS A 11 -27.49 16.07 -5.36
N ASP A 12 -28.70 16.15 -4.78
CA ASP A 12 -29.95 16.25 -5.55
C ASP A 12 -30.00 17.46 -6.49
N SER A 13 -29.31 18.55 -6.12
CA SER A 13 -29.16 19.76 -6.95
C SER A 13 -28.35 19.52 -8.23
N ASP A 14 -27.50 18.51 -8.24
CA ASP A 14 -26.58 18.24 -9.35
C ASP A 14 -27.25 17.36 -10.42
N ILE A 15 -28.34 16.67 -10.06
CA ILE A 15 -28.99 15.65 -10.90
C ILE A 15 -29.42 16.21 -12.25
N GLY A 16 -30.08 17.37 -12.29
CA GLY A 16 -30.54 17.97 -13.55
C GLY A 16 -29.39 18.42 -14.47
N CYS A 17 -28.20 18.67 -13.92
CA CYS A 17 -27.00 18.90 -14.73
C CYS A 17 -26.48 17.59 -15.32
N ILE A 18 -26.41 16.52 -14.51
CA ILE A 18 -25.95 15.21 -14.95
C ILE A 18 -26.90 14.59 -15.99
N GLU A 19 -28.22 14.78 -15.87
CA GLU A 19 -29.20 14.34 -16.87
C GLU A 19 -28.92 14.97 -18.25
N ARG A 20 -28.66 16.28 -18.29
CA ARG A 20 -28.29 16.99 -19.51
C ARG A 20 -26.98 16.47 -20.07
N LEU A 21 -26.00 16.23 -19.21
CA LEU A 21 -24.71 15.67 -19.61
C LEU A 21 -24.83 14.26 -20.20
N PHE A 22 -25.70 13.40 -19.65
CA PHE A 22 -25.95 12.06 -20.19
C PHE A 22 -26.59 12.12 -21.58
N ALA A 23 -27.48 13.09 -21.81
CA ALA A 23 -28.10 13.30 -23.12
C ALA A 23 -27.13 13.88 -24.16
N ASP A 24 -26.13 14.65 -23.71
CA ASP A 24 -25.14 15.32 -24.55
C ASP A 24 -23.96 14.42 -24.95
N SER A 25 -23.56 13.47 -24.11
CA SER A 25 -22.29 12.76 -24.27
C SER A 25 -22.32 11.64 -25.33
N TYR A 26 -21.27 11.58 -26.17
CA TYR A 26 -21.05 10.44 -27.09
C TYR A 26 -20.84 9.11 -26.38
N PHE A 27 -20.50 9.14 -25.09
CA PHE A 27 -20.33 7.96 -24.26
C PHE A 27 -21.65 7.16 -24.14
N VAL A 28 -22.78 7.86 -24.14
CA VAL A 28 -24.12 7.30 -24.00
C VAL A 28 -24.79 7.15 -25.38
N PRO A 29 -25.03 5.94 -25.88
CA PRO A 29 -25.84 5.75 -27.07
C PRO A 29 -27.28 6.25 -26.85
N ALA A 30 -27.89 6.88 -27.85
CA ALA A 30 -29.27 7.37 -27.78
C ALA A 30 -30.27 6.27 -27.38
N SER A 31 -30.08 5.03 -27.85
CA SER A 31 -30.90 3.88 -27.48
C SER A 31 -30.78 3.46 -26.02
N MET A 32 -29.67 3.79 -25.36
CA MET A 32 -29.40 3.45 -23.96
C MET A 32 -29.73 4.60 -23.01
N LEU A 33 -29.88 5.83 -23.49
CA LEU A 33 -30.17 7.00 -22.65
C LEU A 33 -31.31 6.80 -21.64
N PRO A 34 -32.46 6.16 -21.99
CA PRO A 34 -33.52 5.90 -21.01
C PRO A 34 -33.06 5.09 -19.79
N LEU A 35 -32.12 4.14 -19.99
CA LEU A 35 -31.56 3.32 -18.90
C LEU A 35 -30.69 4.16 -17.96
N TRP A 36 -29.87 5.06 -18.53
CA TRP A 36 -29.02 5.97 -17.76
C TRP A 36 -29.85 6.93 -16.92
N LEU A 37 -30.90 7.51 -17.52
CA LEU A 37 -31.83 8.41 -16.81
C LEU A 37 -32.61 7.67 -15.72
N ALA A 38 -33.08 6.45 -15.97
CA ALA A 38 -33.73 5.62 -14.95
C ALA A 38 -32.79 5.30 -13.77
N GLY A 39 -31.51 5.03 -14.04
CA GLY A 39 -30.50 4.81 -13.01
C GLY A 39 -30.24 6.04 -12.14
N LEU A 40 -30.30 7.23 -12.73
CA LEU A 40 -30.14 8.50 -12.02
C LEU A 40 -31.41 8.89 -11.24
N ASP A 41 -32.59 8.63 -11.80
CA ASP A 41 -33.86 8.81 -11.10
C ASP A 41 -33.98 7.86 -9.89
N ALA A 42 -33.53 6.62 -10.02
CA ALA A 42 -33.43 5.70 -8.89
C ALA A 42 -32.50 6.23 -7.79
N PHE A 43 -31.37 6.85 -8.15
CA PHE A 43 -30.47 7.49 -7.18
C PHE A 43 -31.16 8.63 -6.42
N LYS A 44 -31.89 9.49 -7.15
CA LYS A 44 -32.69 10.59 -6.59
C LYS A 44 -33.71 10.12 -5.56
N HIS A 45 -34.39 9.02 -5.86
CA HIS A 45 -35.39 8.40 -4.98
C HIS A 45 -34.79 7.50 -3.89
N GLN A 46 -33.47 7.58 -3.65
CA GLN A 46 -32.74 6.79 -2.66
C GLN A 46 -32.81 5.27 -2.90
N MET A 47 -33.18 4.84 -4.10
CA MET A 47 -33.14 3.45 -4.55
C MET A 47 -31.73 3.12 -5.08
N TYR A 48 -30.73 3.20 -4.19
CA TYR A 48 -29.31 3.06 -4.54
C TYR A 48 -28.97 1.74 -5.23
N HIS A 49 -29.64 0.67 -4.83
CA HIS A 49 -29.49 -0.65 -5.43
C HIS A 49 -30.00 -0.71 -6.88
N HIS A 50 -31.17 -0.10 -7.16
CA HIS A 50 -31.67 0.03 -8.53
C HIS A 50 -30.74 0.91 -9.37
N SER A 51 -30.27 2.03 -8.82
CA SER A 51 -29.30 2.89 -9.49
C SER A 51 -28.04 2.12 -9.91
N LEU A 52 -27.46 1.33 -9.00
CA LEU A 52 -26.27 0.53 -9.27
C LEU A 52 -26.49 -0.54 -10.34
N VAL A 53 -27.61 -1.27 -10.29
CA VAL A 53 -27.93 -2.33 -11.27
C VAL A 53 -28.18 -1.77 -12.67
N LEU A 54 -28.69 -0.55 -12.78
CA LEU A 54 -28.91 0.09 -14.08
C LEU A 54 -27.62 0.72 -14.60
N LEU A 55 -26.87 1.43 -13.75
CA LEU A 55 -25.71 2.22 -14.18
C LEU A 55 -24.42 1.41 -14.34
N LEU A 56 -24.19 0.32 -13.59
CA LEU A 56 -22.97 -0.48 -13.76
C LEU A 56 -22.89 -1.16 -15.15
N PRO A 57 -23.95 -1.86 -15.63
CA PRO A 57 -23.95 -2.41 -17.00
C PRO A 57 -23.92 -1.31 -18.07
N ALA A 58 -24.55 -0.17 -17.79
CA ALA A 58 -24.55 0.97 -18.70
C ALA A 58 -23.13 1.55 -18.88
N LEU A 59 -22.41 1.74 -17.77
CA LEU A 59 -20.99 2.13 -17.74
C LEU A 59 -20.11 1.09 -18.46
N GLU A 60 -20.34 -0.21 -18.21
CA GLU A 60 -19.64 -1.30 -18.89
C GLU A 60 -19.81 -1.22 -20.42
N HIS A 61 -21.04 -0.95 -20.87
CA HIS A 61 -21.34 -0.79 -22.29
C HIS A 61 -20.67 0.44 -22.89
N GLY A 62 -20.71 1.60 -22.20
CA GLY A 62 -20.01 2.81 -22.64
C GLY A 62 -18.51 2.58 -22.81
N LEU A 63 -17.86 1.95 -21.81
CA LEU A 63 -16.44 1.60 -21.87
C LEU A 63 -16.14 0.60 -22.97
N ARG A 64 -16.99 -0.41 -23.20
CA ARG A 64 -16.81 -1.38 -24.29
C ARG A 64 -16.82 -0.70 -25.65
N ARG A 65 -17.68 0.29 -25.86
CA ARG A 65 -17.71 1.07 -27.12
C ARG A 65 -16.42 1.83 -27.33
N VAL A 66 -15.93 2.54 -26.31
CA VAL A 66 -14.66 3.26 -26.37
C VAL A 66 -13.51 2.28 -26.65
N PHE A 67 -13.43 1.19 -25.87
CA PHE A 67 -12.43 0.13 -26.04
C PHE A 67 -12.40 -0.42 -27.48
N ALA A 68 -13.57 -0.77 -28.04
CA ALA A 68 -13.67 -1.30 -29.38
C ALA A 68 -13.25 -0.28 -30.44
N CYS A 69 -13.59 1.00 -30.25
CA CYS A 69 -13.23 2.08 -31.14
C CYS A 69 -11.71 2.31 -31.16
N VAL A 70 -11.09 2.52 -29.98
CA VAL A 70 -9.66 2.89 -29.90
C VAL A 70 -8.72 1.75 -30.22
N ASN A 71 -9.14 0.49 -29.99
CA ASN A 71 -8.38 -0.70 -30.36
C ASN A 71 -8.75 -1.23 -31.77
N HIS A 72 -9.58 -0.53 -32.54
CA HIS A 72 -10.02 -0.92 -33.89
C HIS A 72 -10.63 -2.34 -33.98
N CYS A 73 -11.45 -2.71 -33.01
CA CYS A 73 -12.10 -4.01 -32.92
C CYS A 73 -13.63 -3.88 -32.80
N PRO A 74 -14.33 -3.34 -33.82
CA PRO A 74 -15.76 -3.01 -33.74
C PRO A 74 -16.67 -4.21 -33.48
N HIS A 75 -16.25 -5.41 -33.93
CA HIS A 75 -16.97 -6.67 -33.65
C HIS A 75 -17.13 -6.91 -32.14
N ARG A 76 -16.24 -6.36 -31.31
CA ARG A 76 -16.23 -6.52 -29.86
C ARG A 76 -17.29 -5.73 -29.09
N VAL A 77 -18.03 -4.85 -29.77
CA VAL A 77 -19.15 -4.13 -29.15
C VAL A 77 -20.34 -5.06 -28.88
N LEU A 78 -20.57 -6.05 -29.76
CA LEU A 78 -21.78 -6.88 -29.81
C LEU A 78 -21.50 -8.38 -29.57
N THR A 79 -20.52 -8.73 -28.74
CA THR A 79 -20.14 -10.15 -28.58
C THR A 79 -20.96 -10.85 -27.51
N ALA A 80 -22.19 -11.26 -27.84
CA ALA A 80 -22.79 -12.45 -27.24
C ALA A 80 -22.90 -13.50 -28.35
N GLU A 81 -21.77 -14.09 -28.74
CA GLU A 81 -21.74 -15.22 -29.68
C GLU A 81 -21.56 -16.51 -28.88
N SER A 82 -22.21 -17.61 -29.27
CA SER A 82 -22.05 -18.90 -28.58
C SER A 82 -20.62 -19.44 -28.62
N THR A 83 -19.78 -18.89 -29.50
CA THR A 83 -18.38 -19.27 -29.74
C THR A 83 -17.37 -18.28 -29.16
N ALA A 84 -17.81 -17.15 -28.60
CA ALA A 84 -16.92 -16.11 -28.07
C ALA A 84 -17.41 -15.59 -26.72
N LEU A 85 -16.50 -15.51 -25.74
CA LEU A 85 -16.82 -14.95 -24.43
C LEU A 85 -17.20 -13.47 -24.56
N TYR A 86 -18.10 -13.02 -23.68
CA TYR A 86 -18.49 -11.62 -23.61
C TYR A 86 -17.29 -10.75 -23.25
N THR A 87 -17.15 -9.58 -23.88
CA THR A 87 -16.10 -8.63 -23.54
C THR A 87 -16.39 -8.01 -22.17
N THR A 88 -15.82 -8.57 -21.10
CA THR A 88 -16.02 -8.17 -19.70
C THR A 88 -15.14 -6.99 -19.29
N PHE A 89 -15.40 -6.42 -18.11
CA PHE A 89 -14.50 -5.43 -17.49
C PHE A 89 -13.05 -5.91 -17.37
N ASP A 90 -12.82 -7.18 -17.07
CA ASP A 90 -11.46 -7.73 -16.94
C ASP A 90 -10.68 -7.58 -18.25
N GLU A 91 -11.35 -7.83 -19.37
CA GLU A 91 -10.72 -7.70 -20.68
C GLU A 91 -10.62 -6.24 -21.14
N ILE A 92 -11.66 -5.44 -20.90
CA ILE A 92 -11.68 -4.00 -21.20
C ILE A 92 -10.54 -3.28 -20.48
N LEU A 93 -10.28 -3.63 -19.22
CA LEU A 93 -9.30 -2.97 -18.35
C LEU A 93 -7.92 -3.65 -18.37
N SER A 94 -7.78 -4.81 -19.00
CA SER A 94 -6.49 -5.51 -19.17
C SER A 94 -5.44 -4.58 -19.83
N PRO A 95 -4.16 -4.65 -19.42
CA PRO A 95 -3.10 -3.85 -20.04
C PRO A 95 -2.81 -4.25 -21.50
N THR A 96 -3.15 -5.49 -21.88
CA THR A 96 -2.97 -6.03 -23.24
C THR A 96 -4.27 -6.64 -23.75
N LEU A 97 -4.39 -6.72 -25.08
CA LEU A 97 -5.50 -7.42 -25.73
C LEU A 97 -5.35 -8.94 -25.56
N HIS A 98 -6.32 -9.71 -26.08
CA HIS A 98 -6.38 -11.17 -26.00
C HIS A 98 -5.14 -11.90 -26.56
N ASP A 99 -4.38 -11.27 -27.45
CA ASP A 99 -3.12 -11.80 -27.98
C ASP A 99 -1.95 -11.68 -26.98
N HIS A 100 -2.15 -11.00 -25.85
CA HIS A 100 -1.16 -10.66 -24.84
C HIS A 100 0.05 -9.87 -25.34
N LEU A 101 0.03 -9.44 -26.60
CA LEU A 101 1.13 -8.75 -27.28
C LEU A 101 0.75 -7.30 -27.57
N SER A 102 -0.49 -7.08 -28.02
CA SER A 102 -0.97 -5.77 -28.40
C SER A 102 -1.32 -4.95 -27.16
N PRO A 103 -0.80 -3.72 -27.00
CA PRO A 103 -1.14 -2.86 -25.89
C PRO A 103 -2.60 -2.40 -26.00
N ASN A 104 -3.32 -2.41 -24.88
CA ASN A 104 -4.67 -1.86 -24.83
C ASN A 104 -4.63 -0.32 -24.85
N ARG A 105 -5.11 0.27 -25.94
CA ARG A 105 -5.09 1.74 -26.16
C ARG A 105 -6.08 2.49 -25.28
N LEU A 106 -7.06 1.80 -24.68
CA LEU A 106 -8.01 2.41 -23.75
C LEU A 106 -7.30 3.12 -22.59
N HIS A 107 -6.19 2.55 -22.09
CA HIS A 107 -5.43 3.11 -20.96
C HIS A 107 -4.91 4.52 -21.26
N HIS A 108 -4.50 4.77 -22.51
CA HIS A 108 -4.06 6.09 -22.95
C HIS A 108 -5.25 7.03 -23.16
N GLU A 109 -6.32 6.52 -23.79
CA GLU A 109 -7.54 7.29 -24.10
C GLU A 109 -8.18 7.90 -22.85
N ILE A 110 -8.48 7.10 -21.83
CA ILE A 110 -9.26 7.57 -20.66
C ILE A 110 -8.39 8.27 -19.61
N GLY A 111 -7.08 8.13 -19.71
CA GLY A 111 -6.09 8.66 -18.78
C GLY A 111 -5.97 7.87 -17.46
N PRO A 112 -4.88 8.10 -16.70
CA PRO A 112 -4.53 7.29 -15.54
C PRO A 112 -5.53 7.41 -14.39
N ALA A 113 -6.03 8.61 -14.09
CA ALA A 113 -6.94 8.80 -12.96
C ALA A 113 -8.25 8.02 -13.10
N LYS A 114 -8.87 8.06 -14.29
CA LYS A 114 -10.11 7.32 -14.56
C LYS A 114 -9.88 5.82 -14.56
N LEU A 115 -8.77 5.38 -15.15
CA LEU A 115 -8.36 3.97 -15.12
C LEU A 115 -8.19 3.49 -13.68
N GLU A 116 -7.50 4.25 -12.84
CA GLU A 116 -7.29 3.90 -11.43
C GLU A 116 -8.60 3.88 -10.63
N CYS A 117 -9.53 4.80 -10.89
CA CYS A 117 -10.89 4.77 -10.31
C CYS A 117 -11.60 3.46 -10.66
N LEU A 118 -11.58 3.07 -11.94
CA LEU A 118 -12.20 1.84 -12.42
C LEU A 118 -11.57 0.61 -11.79
N LEU A 119 -10.23 0.55 -11.74
CA LEU A 119 -9.51 -0.56 -11.14
C LEU A 119 -9.83 -0.70 -9.65
N ASP A 120 -9.81 0.39 -8.88
CA ASP A 120 -10.15 0.38 -7.46
C ASP A 120 -11.58 -0.12 -7.21
N LEU A 121 -12.55 0.34 -8.00
CA LEU A 121 -13.96 -0.01 -7.83
C LEU A 121 -14.27 -1.45 -8.25
N LEU A 122 -13.68 -1.91 -9.36
CA LEU A 122 -14.10 -3.12 -10.08
C LEU A 122 -13.13 -4.30 -9.94
N VAL A 123 -11.82 -4.05 -9.88
CA VAL A 123 -10.79 -5.09 -10.10
C VAL A 123 -9.95 -5.40 -8.86
N GLN A 124 -9.57 -4.38 -8.08
CA GLN A 124 -8.60 -4.58 -7.00
C GLN A 124 -9.07 -5.66 -6.00
N PRO A 125 -8.25 -6.68 -5.68
CA PRO A 125 -8.68 -7.82 -4.87
C PRO A 125 -9.25 -7.44 -3.49
N GLU A 126 -8.64 -6.43 -2.86
CA GLU A 126 -9.04 -5.89 -1.56
C GLU A 126 -9.97 -4.68 -1.69
N GLY A 127 -10.35 -4.31 -2.92
CA GLY A 127 -11.34 -3.29 -3.22
C GLY A 127 -12.78 -3.83 -3.14
N PRO A 128 -13.77 -2.98 -3.47
CA PRO A 128 -15.18 -3.37 -3.43
C PRO A 128 -15.52 -4.50 -4.39
N ARG A 129 -14.83 -4.60 -5.54
CA ARG A 129 -15.15 -5.51 -6.65
C ARG A 129 -16.64 -5.45 -6.98
N LEU A 130 -17.16 -4.23 -7.09
CA LEU A 130 -18.58 -3.94 -6.91
C LEU A 130 -19.45 -4.72 -7.92
N ARG A 131 -19.05 -4.71 -9.20
CA ARG A 131 -19.78 -5.41 -10.27
C ARG A 131 -19.78 -6.91 -10.07
N ASP A 132 -18.62 -7.48 -9.78
CA ASP A 132 -18.40 -8.91 -9.52
C ASP A 132 -19.32 -9.40 -8.39
N ARG A 133 -19.22 -8.77 -7.22
CA ARG A 133 -20.00 -9.16 -6.03
C ARG A 133 -21.51 -8.97 -6.19
N ILE A 134 -21.97 -7.93 -6.89
CA ILE A 134 -23.40 -7.76 -7.21
C ILE A 134 -23.86 -8.89 -8.14
N SER A 135 -23.11 -9.19 -9.21
CA SER A 135 -23.50 -10.22 -10.17
C SER A 135 -23.49 -11.64 -9.60
N HIS A 136 -22.64 -11.91 -8.61
CA HIS A 136 -22.57 -13.18 -7.92
C HIS A 136 -23.53 -13.30 -6.73
N GLY A 137 -24.28 -12.25 -6.39
CA GLY A 137 -25.20 -12.26 -5.24
C GLY A 137 -24.48 -12.30 -3.89
N GLU A 138 -23.23 -11.86 -3.82
CA GLU A 138 -22.42 -11.85 -2.59
C GLU A 138 -22.73 -10.65 -1.66
N VAL A 139 -23.63 -9.77 -2.10
CA VAL A 139 -24.05 -8.59 -1.35
C VAL A 139 -25.55 -8.61 -1.12
N ASP A 140 -25.98 -8.20 0.08
CA ASP A 140 -27.38 -7.94 0.32
C ASP A 140 -27.81 -6.72 -0.50
N PHE A 141 -28.74 -6.95 -1.42
CA PHE A 141 -29.19 -5.98 -2.40
C PHE A 141 -29.74 -4.70 -1.75
N TYR A 142 -30.49 -4.84 -0.66
CA TYR A 142 -31.10 -3.69 0.02
C TYR A 142 -30.11 -2.95 0.93
N SER A 143 -28.95 -3.55 1.22
CA SER A 143 -27.89 -2.94 2.04
C SER A 143 -26.94 -2.03 1.25
N LEU A 144 -27.10 -1.94 -0.08
CA LEU A 144 -26.24 -1.13 -0.93
C LEU A 144 -26.36 0.37 -0.58
N SER A 145 -25.24 0.97 -0.22
CA SER A 145 -25.19 2.27 0.44
C SER A 145 -25.16 3.44 -0.53
N LYS A 146 -25.66 4.60 -0.09
CA LYS A 146 -25.57 5.89 -0.82
C LYS A 146 -24.16 6.15 -1.37
N PRO A 147 -23.06 5.99 -0.58
CA PRO A 147 -21.74 6.33 -1.10
C PRO A 147 -21.26 5.43 -2.25
N LEU A 148 -21.69 4.16 -2.31
CA LEU A 148 -21.39 3.28 -3.46
C LEU A 148 -22.12 3.73 -4.72
N ALA A 149 -23.42 4.01 -4.61
CA ALA A 149 -24.21 4.49 -5.73
C ALA A 149 -23.73 5.87 -6.20
N ASN A 150 -23.39 6.76 -5.27
CA ASN A 150 -22.81 8.07 -5.55
C ASN A 150 -21.48 7.92 -6.29
N HIS A 151 -20.58 7.04 -5.86
CA HIS A 151 -19.34 6.75 -6.57
C HIS A 151 -19.58 6.33 -8.03
N VAL A 152 -20.56 5.46 -8.28
CA VAL A 152 -20.91 5.03 -9.66
C VAL A 152 -21.53 6.16 -10.47
N VAL A 153 -22.44 6.96 -9.90
CA VAL A 153 -23.03 8.13 -10.58
C VAL A 153 -21.95 9.15 -10.94
N SER A 154 -21.04 9.45 -10.01
CA SER A 154 -19.95 10.40 -10.24
C SER A 154 -18.96 9.88 -11.28
N LEU A 155 -18.69 8.57 -11.30
CA LEU A 155 -17.87 7.95 -12.35
C LEU A 155 -18.56 8.01 -13.71
N CYS A 156 -19.86 7.73 -13.76
CA CYS A 156 -20.70 7.90 -14.96
C CYS A 156 -20.64 9.34 -15.49
N ALA A 157 -20.81 10.33 -14.63
CA ALA A 157 -20.69 11.75 -14.97
C ALA A 157 -19.28 12.10 -15.47
N LEU A 158 -18.23 11.60 -14.80
CA LEU A 158 -16.84 11.82 -15.21
C LEU A 158 -16.55 11.30 -16.62
N PHE A 159 -17.02 10.09 -16.96
CA PHE A 159 -16.88 9.56 -18.32
C PHE A 159 -17.73 10.31 -19.34
N CYS A 160 -18.97 10.68 -18.99
CA CYS A 160 -19.82 11.44 -19.90
C CYS A 160 -19.22 12.84 -20.18
N ALA A 161 -18.67 13.50 -19.17
CA ALA A 161 -17.99 14.80 -19.30
C ALA A 161 -16.77 14.73 -20.22
N HIS A 162 -16.00 13.64 -20.16
CA HIS A 162 -14.85 13.45 -21.03
C HIS A 162 -15.22 13.35 -22.52
N TYR A 163 -16.44 12.89 -22.82
CA TYR A 163 -16.99 12.74 -24.17
C TYR A 163 -18.17 13.67 -24.45
N SER A 164 -18.25 14.79 -23.72
CA SER A 164 -19.30 15.81 -23.89
C SER A 164 -19.17 16.49 -25.25
N LEU A 165 -20.30 16.75 -25.88
CA LEU A 165 -20.42 17.55 -27.10
C LEU A 165 -20.46 19.06 -26.79
N ASP A 166 -21.03 19.42 -25.64
CA ASP A 166 -21.16 20.80 -25.20
C ASP A 166 -20.12 21.17 -24.11
N PRO A 167 -19.08 21.97 -24.44
CA PRO A 167 -18.07 22.38 -23.46
C PRO A 167 -18.65 23.26 -22.35
N THR A 168 -19.81 23.89 -22.53
CA THR A 168 -20.45 24.69 -21.48
C THR A 168 -20.94 23.82 -20.33
N LEU A 169 -21.43 22.61 -20.62
CA LEU A 169 -21.84 21.63 -19.59
C LEU A 169 -20.65 21.19 -18.74
N THR A 170 -19.49 20.99 -19.34
CA THR A 170 -18.27 20.59 -18.59
C THR A 170 -17.78 21.68 -17.63
N SER A 171 -18.15 22.94 -17.88
CA SER A 171 -17.80 24.08 -17.05
C SER A 171 -18.79 24.30 -15.91
N GLU A 172 -19.95 23.63 -15.91
CA GLU A 172 -20.91 23.76 -14.81
C GLU A 172 -20.28 23.24 -13.51
N PRO A 173 -20.52 23.91 -12.36
CA PRO A 173 -19.85 23.57 -11.10
C PRO A 173 -19.89 22.09 -10.70
N PRO A 174 -21.02 21.36 -10.84
CA PRO A 174 -21.05 19.94 -10.48
C PRO A 174 -20.29 19.04 -11.47
N ILE A 175 -20.03 19.45 -12.70
CA ILE A 175 -19.25 18.64 -13.66
C ILE A 175 -17.77 19.01 -13.58
N ALA A 176 -17.46 20.29 -13.42
CA ALA A 176 -16.10 20.78 -13.21
C ALA A 176 -15.46 20.16 -11.96
N LYS A 177 -16.22 19.98 -10.88
CA LYS A 177 -15.78 19.25 -9.68
C LYS A 177 -15.47 17.79 -9.96
N CYS A 178 -16.30 17.08 -10.74
CA CYS A 178 -16.01 15.71 -11.18
C CYS A 178 -14.71 15.66 -11.98
N LEU A 179 -14.51 16.58 -12.93
CA LEU A 179 -13.31 16.63 -13.77
C LEU A 179 -12.04 16.98 -12.98
N ALA A 180 -12.15 17.73 -11.88
CA ALA A 180 -11.00 18.05 -11.02
C ALA A 180 -10.31 16.79 -10.45
N VAL A 181 -11.03 15.67 -10.38
CA VAL A 181 -10.54 14.36 -9.91
C VAL A 181 -9.40 13.82 -10.77
N GLU A 182 -9.35 14.20 -12.05
CA GLU A 182 -8.25 13.78 -12.93
C GLU A 182 -6.88 14.19 -12.40
N LYS A 183 -6.80 15.28 -11.63
CA LYS A 183 -5.55 15.78 -11.06
C LYS A 183 -5.28 15.24 -9.65
N SER A 184 -6.34 14.93 -8.90
CA SER A 184 -6.25 14.62 -7.47
C SER A 184 -6.44 13.14 -7.13
N TYR A 185 -6.99 12.31 -8.02
CA TYR A 185 -7.24 10.90 -7.71
C TYR A 185 -5.96 10.17 -7.34
N ARG A 186 -6.07 9.31 -6.32
CA ARG A 186 -4.99 8.44 -5.86
C ARG A 186 -5.59 7.05 -5.65
N PRO A 187 -4.96 5.98 -6.16
CA PRO A 187 -5.46 4.63 -5.94
C PRO A 187 -5.51 4.31 -4.46
N LEU A 188 -6.56 3.64 -4.01
CA LEU A 188 -6.79 3.30 -2.61
C LEU A 188 -6.60 1.82 -2.32
N PHE A 189 -6.92 0.98 -3.29
CA PHE A 189 -6.87 -0.48 -3.17
C PHE A 189 -5.78 -1.10 -4.04
N HIS A 190 -5.05 -0.29 -4.82
CA HIS A 190 -3.84 -0.76 -5.48
C HIS A 190 -2.82 -1.27 -4.44
N PRO A 191 -2.14 -2.43 -4.67
CA PRO A 191 -1.22 -3.03 -3.71
C PRO A 191 -0.13 -2.09 -3.17
N ALA A 192 0.37 -1.18 -4.01
CA ALA A 192 1.29 -0.13 -3.56
C ALA A 192 0.68 0.81 -2.52
N SER A 193 -0.55 1.28 -2.75
CA SER A 193 -1.24 2.18 -1.83
C SER A 193 -1.55 1.50 -0.50
N LEU A 194 -1.88 0.21 -0.56
CA LEU A 194 -2.06 -0.65 0.61
C LEU A 194 -0.76 -0.77 1.41
N LEU A 195 0.36 -1.09 0.74
CA LEU A 195 1.68 -1.15 1.37
C LEU A 195 2.06 0.18 2.04
N LYS A 196 1.85 1.33 1.38
CA LYS A 196 2.09 2.65 1.99
C LYS A 196 1.31 2.80 3.29
N ARG A 197 0.01 2.48 3.25
CA ARG A 197 -0.88 2.62 4.40
C ARG A 197 -0.48 1.69 5.55
N GLU A 198 -0.12 0.45 5.25
CA GLU A 198 0.36 -0.52 6.23
C GLU A 198 1.65 -0.06 6.91
N LEU A 199 2.60 0.53 6.16
CA LEU A 199 3.83 1.10 6.72
C LEU A 199 3.56 2.30 7.63
N LEU A 200 2.62 3.18 7.24
CA LEU A 200 2.21 4.32 8.06
C LEU A 200 1.52 3.83 9.35
N GLN A 201 0.64 2.84 9.26
CA GLN A 201 -0.01 2.22 10.41
C GLN A 201 0.98 1.50 11.34
N LEU A 202 1.99 0.82 10.79
CA LEU A 202 3.06 0.22 11.57
C LEU A 202 3.89 1.30 12.31
N SER A 203 4.16 2.42 11.64
CA SER A 203 4.84 3.57 12.25
C SER A 203 4.01 4.18 13.39
N GLU A 204 2.70 4.37 13.18
CA GLU A 204 1.73 4.78 14.20
C GLU A 204 1.65 3.82 15.38
N GLY A 205 1.67 2.51 15.12
CA GLY A 205 1.62 1.48 16.14
C GLY A 205 2.75 1.61 17.17
N LEU A 206 3.93 2.11 16.75
CA LEU A 206 5.06 2.34 17.64
C LEU A 206 4.81 3.48 18.65
N GLU A 207 3.93 4.44 18.37
CA GLU A 207 3.57 5.50 19.34
C GLU A 207 2.98 4.89 20.61
N THR A 208 2.21 3.82 20.47
CA THR A 208 1.58 3.11 21.58
C THR A 208 2.58 2.46 22.53
N TRP A 209 3.85 2.32 22.14
CA TRP A 209 4.90 1.77 23.01
C TRP A 209 5.29 2.70 24.15
N SER A 210 4.98 4.00 24.05
CA SER A 210 5.11 4.94 25.18
C SER A 210 4.26 4.52 26.39
N THR A 211 3.23 3.70 26.16
CA THR A 211 2.35 3.17 27.21
C THR A 211 2.92 1.94 27.92
N ILE A 212 4.02 1.35 27.43
CA ILE A 212 4.64 0.19 28.07
C ILE A 212 5.15 0.60 29.46
N PRO A 213 4.61 0.02 30.54
CA PRO A 213 4.99 0.41 31.88
C PRO A 213 6.37 -0.16 32.24
N LEU A 214 7.30 0.74 32.52
CA LEU A 214 8.64 0.39 33.00
C LEU A 214 8.62 0.25 34.53
N PRO A 215 9.33 -0.73 35.11
CA PRO A 215 9.50 -0.82 36.55
C PRO A 215 10.16 0.48 37.08
N PRO A 216 9.86 0.89 38.33
CA PRO A 216 10.63 1.96 38.97
C PRO A 216 12.11 1.56 38.99
N PRO A 217 13.05 2.52 38.86
CA PRO A 217 14.47 2.22 38.96
C PRO A 217 14.72 1.48 40.28
N ALA A 218 15.05 0.19 40.19
CA ALA A 218 15.34 -0.61 41.36
C ALA A 218 16.66 -0.11 41.97
N SER A 219 16.74 -0.18 43.30
CA SER A 219 17.97 0.01 44.09
C SER A 219 19.19 -0.66 43.43
N PRO A 220 20.41 -0.09 43.61
CA PRO A 220 21.62 -0.34 42.80
C PRO A 220 22.14 -1.79 42.68
N ASP A 221 21.46 -2.78 43.25
CA ASP A 221 21.91 -4.18 43.32
C ASP A 221 21.23 -5.13 42.32
N CYS A 222 20.48 -4.65 41.32
CA CYS A 222 19.89 -5.51 40.29
C CYS A 222 20.38 -5.15 38.89
N SER A 223 21.57 -5.68 38.57
CA SER A 223 22.08 -6.08 37.24
C SER A 223 21.77 -5.18 36.04
N SER A 224 22.83 -4.47 35.62
CA SER A 224 23.17 -4.02 34.26
C SER A 224 22.00 -3.58 33.38
N GLU A 225 21.85 -2.25 33.22
CA GLU A 225 21.25 -1.73 31.99
C GLU A 225 21.91 -2.43 30.78
N PRO A 226 21.15 -2.91 29.78
CA PRO A 226 21.73 -3.46 28.58
C PRO A 226 22.71 -2.44 28.01
N THR A 227 23.98 -2.83 27.89
CA THR A 227 24.98 -1.98 27.27
C THR A 227 24.51 -1.67 25.84
N PRO A 228 24.55 -0.41 25.38
CA PRO A 228 24.15 -0.02 24.02
C PRO A 228 24.84 -0.82 22.89
N GLU A 229 25.92 -1.53 23.22
CA GLU A 229 26.72 -2.37 22.32
C GLU A 229 25.94 -3.57 21.75
N ASP A 230 25.05 -4.22 22.53
CA ASP A 230 24.38 -5.48 22.12
C ASP A 230 23.43 -5.31 20.92
N TRP A 231 22.89 -4.10 20.75
CA TRP A 231 21.89 -3.79 19.72
C TRP A 231 22.41 -2.87 18.62
N SER A 232 23.69 -2.46 18.72
CA SER A 232 24.36 -1.57 17.78
C SER A 232 24.30 -2.08 16.33
N HIS A 233 24.24 -3.39 16.13
CA HIS A 233 24.18 -4.03 14.82
C HIS A 233 22.98 -3.59 13.96
N LEU A 234 21.79 -3.43 14.56
CA LEU A 234 20.60 -3.01 13.82
C LEU A 234 20.73 -1.57 13.34
N THR A 235 21.26 -0.70 14.19
CA THR A 235 21.38 0.71 13.84
C THR A 235 22.57 0.95 12.91
N VAL A 236 23.65 0.19 13.04
CA VAL A 236 24.72 0.14 12.01
C VAL A 236 24.16 -0.32 10.66
N ALA A 237 23.24 -1.28 10.64
CA ALA A 237 22.56 -1.68 9.41
C ALA A 237 21.68 -0.56 8.82
N VAL A 238 20.93 0.17 9.65
CA VAL A 238 20.15 1.34 9.22
C VAL A 238 21.07 2.43 8.65
N GLN A 239 22.15 2.79 9.36
CA GLN A 239 23.12 3.77 8.90
C GLN A 239 23.76 3.35 7.58
N ARG A 240 24.15 2.09 7.41
CA ARG A 240 24.72 1.60 6.14
C ARG A 240 23.73 1.65 4.98
N LEU A 241 22.45 1.38 5.23
CA LEU A 241 21.40 1.57 4.22
C LEU A 241 21.25 3.05 3.86
N ALA A 242 21.30 3.95 4.86
CA ALA A 242 21.26 5.39 4.66
C ALA A 242 22.47 5.93 3.88
N ASP A 243 23.67 5.42 4.17
CA ASP A 243 24.93 5.81 3.53
C ASP A 243 25.16 5.13 2.18
N SER A 244 24.31 4.19 1.80
CA SER A 244 24.46 3.49 0.55
C SER A 244 24.48 4.45 -0.65
N ALA A 245 25.34 4.17 -1.63
CA ALA A 245 25.37 4.92 -2.89
C ALA A 245 23.99 4.96 -3.61
N LEU A 246 23.10 4.02 -3.23
CA LEU A 246 21.71 3.96 -3.67
C LEU A 246 20.88 5.13 -3.13
N VAL A 247 21.00 5.44 -1.84
CA VAL A 247 20.39 6.64 -1.26
C VAL A 247 21.07 7.88 -1.85
N ALA A 248 22.40 7.90 -1.99
CA ALA A 248 23.13 9.02 -2.58
C ALA A 248 22.74 9.38 -4.04
N THR A 249 22.23 8.40 -4.81
CA THR A 249 21.70 8.64 -6.17
C THR A 249 20.23 9.07 -6.16
N ALA A 250 19.44 8.61 -5.18
CA ALA A 250 18.11 9.15 -4.94
C ALA A 250 18.15 10.64 -4.52
N THR A 251 19.16 11.03 -3.74
CA THR A 251 19.23 12.33 -3.09
C THR A 251 19.64 13.49 -3.99
N ARG A 252 20.12 13.25 -5.23
CA ARG A 252 20.36 14.32 -6.23
C ARG A 252 19.08 15.03 -6.67
N SER A 253 17.91 14.40 -6.49
CA SER A 253 16.60 14.98 -6.83
C SER A 253 15.85 15.50 -5.59
N TYR A 254 16.18 15.01 -4.38
CA TYR A 254 15.50 15.38 -3.14
C TYR A 254 16.50 15.49 -1.97
N GLY A 255 16.97 16.71 -1.70
CA GLY A 255 18.02 16.97 -0.69
C GLY A 255 17.62 16.69 0.77
N SER A 256 16.32 16.45 1.05
CA SER A 256 15.82 16.17 2.40
C SER A 256 15.84 14.69 2.78
N LEU A 257 15.93 13.75 1.83
CA LEU A 257 15.94 12.31 2.10
C LEU A 257 17.13 11.84 2.97
N PRO A 258 18.39 12.29 2.76
CA PRO A 258 19.50 11.89 3.64
C PRO A 258 19.26 12.36 5.07
N ARG A 259 18.74 13.59 5.23
CA ARG A 259 18.44 14.17 6.54
C ARG A 259 17.37 13.37 7.27
N ALA A 260 16.36 12.89 6.55
CA ALA A 260 15.31 12.07 7.14
C ALA A 260 15.79 10.68 7.55
N LEU A 261 16.62 10.04 6.72
CA LEU A 261 17.24 8.76 7.07
C LEU A 261 18.20 8.91 8.25
N GLN A 262 19.00 9.98 8.28
CA GLN A 262 19.86 10.30 9.41
C GLN A 262 19.03 10.55 10.67
N GLN A 263 17.96 11.33 10.58
CA GLN A 263 17.05 11.58 11.71
C GLN A 263 16.44 10.26 12.25
N VAL A 264 16.01 9.36 11.37
CA VAL A 264 15.50 8.03 11.78
C VAL A 264 16.62 7.23 12.46
N ASN A 265 17.85 7.26 11.94
CA ASN A 265 18.98 6.55 12.52
C ASN A 265 19.36 7.10 13.90
N ASP A 266 19.46 8.41 14.03
CA ASP A 266 19.78 9.10 15.28
C ASP A 266 18.73 8.77 16.36
N LEU A 267 17.45 8.76 15.99
CA LEU A 267 16.37 8.36 16.89
C LEU A 267 16.39 6.84 17.18
N CYS A 268 16.81 5.99 16.24
CA CYS A 268 17.00 4.55 16.49
C CYS A 268 18.18 4.29 17.46
N HIS A 269 19.20 5.16 17.51
CA HIS A 269 20.33 5.06 18.45
C HIS A 269 20.09 5.72 19.82
N GLY A 270 19.54 6.94 19.82
CA GLY A 270 19.59 7.84 20.97
C GLY A 270 18.30 7.95 21.77
N SER A 271 17.17 7.50 21.22
CA SER A 271 15.87 7.75 21.85
C SER A 271 15.42 6.59 22.73
N GLY A 272 15.08 6.88 23.99
CA GLY A 272 14.50 5.90 24.90
C GLY A 272 13.13 5.40 24.39
N ILE A 273 12.63 4.29 24.92
CA ILE A 273 11.28 3.74 24.59
C ILE A 273 10.14 4.75 24.88
N ARG A 274 10.42 5.83 25.62
CA ARG A 274 9.47 6.92 25.90
C ARG A 274 9.39 7.99 24.80
N GLU A 275 10.38 8.08 23.93
CA GLU A 275 10.45 9.05 22.83
C GLU A 275 9.89 8.46 21.51
N THR A 276 8.78 7.71 21.61
CA THR A 276 8.20 7.00 20.47
C THR A 276 7.47 7.92 19.49
N TRP A 277 7.00 9.08 19.92
CA TRP A 277 6.31 10.05 19.07
C TRP A 277 7.23 10.63 17.99
N GLU A 278 8.39 11.17 18.38
CA GLU A 278 9.35 11.77 17.44
C GLU A 278 9.85 10.73 16.44
N PHE A 279 10.09 9.52 16.94
CA PHE A 279 10.51 8.40 16.11
C PHE A 279 9.45 7.94 15.12
N SER A 280 8.20 7.73 15.56
CA SER A 280 7.08 7.44 14.68
C SER A 280 6.91 8.52 13.61
N THR A 281 6.98 9.79 14.02
CA THR A 281 6.87 10.93 13.12
C THR A 281 7.97 10.93 12.06
N ALA A 282 9.22 10.64 12.45
CA ALA A 282 10.34 10.52 11.53
C ALA A 282 10.15 9.36 10.52
N LEU A 283 9.66 8.20 10.97
CA LEU A 283 9.35 7.07 10.10
C LEU A 283 8.22 7.38 9.11
N LYS A 284 7.10 7.97 9.58
CA LYS A 284 6.00 8.38 8.69
C LYS A 284 6.48 9.35 7.62
N ARG A 285 7.24 10.37 8.03
CA ARG A 285 7.82 11.35 7.12
C ARG A 285 8.70 10.69 6.07
N LEU A 286 9.56 9.74 6.47
CA LEU A 286 10.38 8.96 5.55
C LEU A 286 9.52 8.22 4.51
N VAL A 287 8.50 7.48 4.95
CA VAL A 287 7.59 6.74 4.07
C VAL A 287 6.88 7.67 3.09
N GLU A 288 6.38 8.81 3.56
CA GLU A 288 5.72 9.81 2.73
C GLU A 288 6.66 10.38 1.66
N MET A 289 7.85 10.84 2.05
CA MET A 289 8.81 11.41 1.11
C MET A 289 9.21 10.41 0.03
N VAL A 290 9.50 9.16 0.42
CA VAL A 290 9.88 8.10 -0.53
C VAL A 290 8.75 7.77 -1.51
N TRP A 291 7.50 7.84 -1.07
CA TRP A 291 6.35 7.62 -1.95
C TRP A 291 6.12 8.77 -2.93
N GLU A 292 6.24 10.01 -2.47
CA GLU A 292 6.09 11.20 -3.31
C GLU A 292 7.24 11.34 -4.33
N GLU A 293 8.49 11.10 -3.91
CA GLU A 293 9.65 11.13 -4.80
C GLU A 293 9.50 10.17 -5.98
N ARG A 294 9.04 8.94 -5.72
CA ARG A 294 8.83 7.97 -6.80
C ARG A 294 7.71 8.41 -7.74
N ARG A 295 6.64 9.00 -7.21
CA ARG A 295 5.53 9.53 -8.00
C ARG A 295 6.03 10.60 -8.97
N GLU A 296 6.87 11.52 -8.51
CA GLU A 296 7.48 12.56 -9.36
C GLU A 296 8.39 11.95 -10.45
N ARG A 297 9.19 10.92 -10.13
CA ARG A 297 10.13 10.29 -11.07
C ARG A 297 9.49 9.48 -12.18
N VAL A 298 8.44 8.71 -11.86
CA VAL A 298 7.86 7.71 -12.77
C VAL A 298 6.57 8.23 -13.42
N GLY A 299 6.01 9.33 -12.92
CA GLY A 299 4.65 9.77 -13.24
C GLY A 299 3.62 8.69 -12.87
N ASN A 300 2.40 8.80 -13.37
CA ASN A 300 1.38 7.74 -13.24
C ASN A 300 1.67 6.53 -14.15
N SER A 301 2.92 6.27 -14.53
CA SER A 301 3.27 5.16 -15.42
C SER A 301 3.17 3.83 -14.65
N SER A 302 1.94 3.30 -14.58
CA SER A 302 1.55 2.10 -13.82
C SER A 302 2.17 0.80 -14.34
N ARG A 303 2.86 0.83 -15.51
CA ARG A 303 3.38 -0.39 -16.16
C ARG A 303 4.39 -1.17 -15.31
N SER A 304 5.22 -0.48 -14.52
CA SER A 304 6.20 -1.15 -13.66
C SER A 304 5.59 -1.75 -12.39
N LEU A 305 4.46 -1.21 -11.92
CA LEU A 305 3.76 -1.68 -10.73
C LEU A 305 2.91 -2.92 -11.01
N CYS A 306 2.56 -3.15 -12.28
CA CYS A 306 1.65 -4.19 -12.71
C CYS A 306 2.34 -5.41 -13.34
N SER A 307 3.68 -5.52 -13.29
CA SER A 307 4.35 -6.76 -13.71
C SER A 307 4.09 -7.86 -12.67
N GLY A 308 3.98 -9.13 -13.10
CA GLY A 308 3.75 -10.25 -12.18
C GLY A 308 4.80 -10.31 -11.05
N ALA A 309 6.07 -10.08 -11.38
CA ALA A 309 7.14 -10.02 -10.40
C ALA A 309 7.05 -8.79 -9.48
N GLY A 310 6.59 -7.64 -9.99
CA GLY A 310 6.34 -6.46 -9.18
C GLY A 310 5.24 -6.67 -8.14
N LEU A 311 4.11 -7.26 -8.56
CA LEU A 311 3.01 -7.59 -7.66
C LEU A 311 3.42 -8.64 -6.61
N GLU A 312 4.18 -9.67 -7.01
CA GLU A 312 4.73 -10.65 -6.08
C GLU A 312 5.63 -9.98 -5.03
N LEU A 313 6.54 -9.10 -5.47
CA LEU A 313 7.42 -8.37 -4.56
C LEU A 313 6.61 -7.50 -3.59
N ILE A 314 5.63 -6.72 -4.07
CA ILE A 314 4.75 -5.92 -3.19
C ILE A 314 4.04 -6.84 -2.18
N GLY A 315 3.53 -7.99 -2.61
CA GLY A 315 2.89 -8.96 -1.72
C GLY A 315 3.82 -9.53 -0.65
N LEU A 316 5.12 -9.66 -0.92
CA LEU A 316 6.12 -10.01 0.11
C LEU A 316 6.34 -8.85 1.09
N LEU A 317 6.49 -7.61 0.60
CA LEU A 317 6.70 -6.43 1.46
C LEU A 317 5.52 -6.20 2.41
N ARG A 318 4.29 -6.39 1.92
CA ARG A 318 3.06 -6.26 2.73
C ARG A 318 3.00 -7.30 3.84
N ARG A 319 3.21 -8.58 3.51
CA ARG A 319 3.26 -9.65 4.52
C ARG A 319 4.37 -9.46 5.55
N THR A 320 5.53 -8.95 5.13
CA THR A 320 6.62 -8.59 6.05
C THR A 320 6.17 -7.47 7.00
N THR A 321 5.50 -6.44 6.48
CA THR A 321 4.97 -5.32 7.26
C THR A 321 3.93 -5.81 8.29
N GLU A 322 3.00 -6.66 7.86
CA GLU A 322 1.97 -7.26 8.72
C GLU A 322 2.58 -8.10 9.85
N ASN A 323 3.51 -9.01 9.54
CA ASN A 323 4.18 -9.82 10.57
C ASN A 323 5.00 -8.96 11.56
N THR A 324 5.57 -7.86 11.09
CA THR A 324 6.28 -6.91 11.95
C THR A 324 5.30 -6.17 12.86
N ALA A 325 4.16 -5.72 12.34
CA ALA A 325 3.11 -5.09 13.15
C ALA A 325 2.57 -6.05 14.23
N ASN A 326 2.35 -7.31 13.86
CA ASN A 326 1.91 -8.37 14.78
C ASN A 326 2.93 -8.60 15.90
N THR A 327 4.21 -8.71 15.56
CA THR A 327 5.31 -8.82 16.54
C THR A 327 5.29 -7.64 17.50
N LEU A 328 5.17 -6.41 16.99
CA LEU A 328 5.16 -5.21 17.83
C LEU A 328 3.96 -5.18 18.80
N CYS A 329 2.78 -5.58 18.32
CA CYS A 329 1.58 -5.70 19.17
C CYS A 329 1.76 -6.77 20.24
N GLN A 330 2.26 -7.96 19.87
CA GLN A 330 2.49 -9.08 20.80
C GLN A 330 3.48 -8.71 21.91
N VAL A 331 4.61 -8.08 21.55
CA VAL A 331 5.62 -7.58 22.50
C VAL A 331 5.01 -6.59 23.49
N ARG A 332 4.31 -5.56 22.97
CA ARG A 332 3.66 -4.53 23.78
C ARG A 332 2.64 -5.13 24.75
N ASP A 333 1.71 -5.94 24.21
CA ASP A 333 0.61 -6.50 24.99
C ASP A 333 1.12 -7.47 26.07
N MET A 334 2.18 -8.24 25.76
CA MET A 334 2.82 -9.10 26.74
C MET A 334 3.54 -8.29 27.82
N ALA A 335 4.23 -7.20 27.46
CA ALA A 335 4.89 -6.33 28.44
C ALA A 335 3.87 -5.70 29.41
N ILE A 336 2.74 -5.20 28.89
CA ILE A 336 1.63 -4.66 29.70
C ILE A 336 1.03 -5.73 30.62
N LEU A 337 0.74 -6.92 30.07
CA LEU A 337 0.18 -8.03 30.83
C LEU A 337 1.11 -8.48 31.96
N ARG A 338 2.39 -8.66 31.68
CA ARG A 338 3.40 -9.08 32.67
C ARG A 338 3.61 -8.02 33.73
N HIS A 339 3.58 -6.73 33.37
CA HIS A 339 3.62 -5.66 34.36
C HIS A 339 2.47 -5.73 35.35
N LYS A 340 1.23 -5.91 34.88
CA LYS A 340 0.06 -6.07 35.74
C LYS A 340 0.19 -7.26 36.68
N GLN A 341 0.66 -8.40 36.16
CA GLN A 341 0.92 -9.60 36.98
C GLN A 341 2.05 -9.38 37.99
N HIS A 342 3.08 -8.61 37.63
CA HIS A 342 4.18 -8.25 38.53
C HIS A 342 3.68 -7.40 39.70
N GLN A 343 2.90 -6.35 39.43
CA GLN A 343 2.28 -5.50 40.45
C GLN A 343 1.38 -6.31 41.40
N GLN A 344 0.64 -7.27 40.87
CA GLN A 344 -0.24 -8.15 41.66
C GLN A 344 0.51 -9.28 42.39
N LYS A 345 1.85 -9.32 42.33
CA LYS A 345 2.71 -10.37 42.90
C LYS A 345 2.36 -11.79 42.41
N GLN A 346 1.82 -11.89 41.20
CA GLN A 346 1.38 -13.15 40.58
C GLN A 346 2.48 -13.83 39.74
N LEU A 347 3.59 -13.15 39.48
CA LEU A 347 4.70 -13.73 38.71
C LEU A 347 5.57 -14.66 39.57
N ARG A 348 5.71 -15.91 39.12
CA ARG A 348 6.72 -16.86 39.64
C ARG A 348 8.12 -16.38 39.27
N SER A 349 9.15 -16.81 40.02
CA SER A 349 10.55 -16.38 39.81
C SER A 349 11.01 -16.48 38.35
N ARG A 350 10.77 -17.63 37.68
CA ARG A 350 11.10 -17.80 36.25
C ARG A 350 10.36 -16.82 35.33
N GLN A 351 9.11 -16.48 35.64
CA GLN A 351 8.32 -15.53 34.86
C GLN A 351 8.77 -14.08 35.07
N ARG A 352 9.35 -13.75 36.24
CA ARG A 352 9.97 -12.44 36.49
C ARG A 352 11.23 -12.27 35.66
N LYS A 353 12.14 -13.25 35.67
CA LYS A 353 13.34 -13.23 34.81
C LYS A 353 13.00 -13.09 33.32
N ASN A 354 11.98 -13.80 32.86
CA ASN A 354 11.49 -13.70 31.48
C ASN A 354 10.90 -12.30 31.17
N TYR A 355 10.22 -11.68 32.12
CA TYR A 355 9.70 -10.32 31.98
C TYR A 355 10.82 -9.27 31.99
N GLU A 356 11.82 -9.41 32.86
CA GLU A 356 13.02 -8.55 32.87
C GLU A 356 13.75 -8.63 31.52
N HIS A 357 13.96 -9.84 31.01
CA HIS A 357 14.54 -10.04 29.68
C HIS A 357 13.72 -9.35 28.58
N LEU A 358 12.40 -9.53 28.56
CA LEU A 358 11.52 -8.85 27.60
C LEU A 358 11.70 -7.33 27.61
N LEU A 359 11.79 -6.72 28.80
CA LEU A 359 11.99 -5.27 28.92
C LEU A 359 13.35 -4.83 28.35
N THR A 360 14.39 -5.61 28.60
CA THR A 360 15.74 -5.40 28.05
C THR A 360 15.77 -5.52 26.52
N SER A 361 14.96 -6.40 25.94
CA SER A 361 14.88 -6.61 24.48
C SER A 361 13.96 -5.61 23.75
N LEU A 362 13.26 -4.71 24.45
CA LEU A 362 12.36 -3.74 23.79
C LEU A 362 13.06 -2.85 22.74
N PRO A 363 14.26 -2.29 22.98
CA PRO A 363 14.97 -1.49 21.97
C PRO A 363 15.31 -2.31 20.72
N LEU A 364 15.62 -3.60 20.87
CA LEU A 364 15.91 -4.51 19.76
C LEU A 364 14.71 -4.64 18.82
N TYR A 365 13.50 -4.92 19.34
CA TYR A 365 12.31 -5.07 18.50
C TYR A 365 11.90 -3.77 17.80
N ARG A 366 12.10 -2.63 18.47
CA ARG A 366 11.92 -1.30 17.87
C ARG A 366 12.92 -1.07 16.74
N GLY A 367 14.19 -1.38 16.95
CA GLY A 367 15.25 -1.29 15.94
C GLY A 367 15.02 -2.24 14.76
N ALA A 368 14.50 -3.45 15.01
CA ALA A 368 14.16 -4.40 13.96
C ALA A 368 13.03 -3.88 13.07
N ALA A 369 12.00 -3.28 13.67
CA ALA A 369 10.93 -2.62 12.91
C ALA A 369 11.44 -1.41 12.12
N CYS A 370 12.30 -0.58 12.74
CA CYS A 370 13.02 0.54 12.08
C CYS A 370 13.72 0.06 10.81
N LEU A 371 14.53 -1.00 10.94
CA LEU A 371 15.28 -1.58 9.84
C LEU A 371 14.37 -2.10 8.73
N ILE A 372 13.29 -2.81 9.07
CA ILE A 372 12.33 -3.31 8.06
C ILE A 372 11.68 -2.16 7.29
N VAL A 373 11.23 -1.10 7.98
CA VAL A 373 10.65 0.08 7.31
C VAL A 373 11.66 0.73 6.37
N VAL A 374 12.90 0.92 6.82
CA VAL A 374 13.98 1.50 6.00
C VAL A 374 14.31 0.60 4.80
N MET A 375 14.38 -0.71 4.99
CA MET A 375 14.61 -1.67 3.89
C MET A 375 13.52 -1.58 2.83
N ILE A 376 12.25 -1.53 3.25
CA ILE A 376 11.09 -1.41 2.35
C ILE A 376 11.11 -0.05 1.64
N ALA A 377 11.41 1.04 2.34
CA ALA A 377 11.52 2.39 1.77
C ALA A 377 12.63 2.47 0.71
N VAL A 378 13.84 2.00 1.02
CA VAL A 378 14.95 1.92 0.05
C VAL A 378 14.59 1.04 -1.15
N THR A 379 13.86 -0.05 -0.90
CA THR A 379 13.38 -0.94 -1.98
C THR A 379 12.36 -0.25 -2.86
N TRP A 380 11.47 0.56 -2.28
CA TRP A 380 10.48 1.32 -3.02
C TRP A 380 11.12 2.31 -3.99
N LEU A 381 12.16 3.03 -3.57
CA LEU A 381 12.93 3.96 -4.42
C LEU A 381 13.51 3.27 -5.66
N ARG A 382 13.89 2.00 -5.54
CA ARG A 382 14.52 1.21 -6.60
C ARG A 382 13.59 0.23 -7.30
N PHE A 383 12.32 0.22 -6.94
CA PHE A 383 11.39 -0.82 -7.37
C PHE A 383 11.35 -0.99 -8.90
N HIS A 384 11.37 0.13 -9.65
CA HIS A 384 11.41 0.06 -11.12
C HIS A 384 12.68 -0.63 -11.63
N GLN A 385 13.85 -0.28 -11.08
CA GLN A 385 15.12 -0.93 -11.42
C GLN A 385 15.16 -2.41 -11.02
N MET A 386 14.51 -2.77 -9.90
CA MET A 386 14.46 -4.16 -9.45
C MET A 386 13.53 -4.99 -10.35
N THR A 387 12.46 -4.39 -10.86
CA THR A 387 11.41 -5.10 -11.62
C THR A 387 11.54 -4.97 -13.13
N CYS A 388 12.50 -4.19 -13.63
CA CYS A 388 12.72 -4.01 -15.07
C CYS A 388 13.37 -5.22 -15.74
N THR A 389 14.06 -6.07 -14.98
CA THR A 389 14.73 -7.28 -15.49
C THR A 389 14.35 -8.48 -14.62
N ASP A 390 14.11 -9.62 -15.27
CA ASP A 390 13.72 -10.86 -14.60
C ASP A 390 14.77 -11.33 -13.59
N THR A 391 16.07 -11.17 -13.91
CA THR A 391 17.16 -11.53 -13.01
C THR A 391 17.20 -10.69 -11.72
N SER A 392 17.08 -9.37 -11.83
CA SER A 392 17.02 -8.47 -10.67
C SER A 392 15.76 -8.71 -9.85
N ALA A 393 14.61 -8.93 -10.50
CA ALA A 393 13.34 -9.16 -9.83
C ALA A 393 13.39 -10.47 -9.02
N ARG A 394 13.90 -11.55 -9.61
CA ARG A 394 14.08 -12.84 -8.91
C ARG A 394 15.02 -12.72 -7.71
N ARG A 395 16.11 -11.94 -7.80
CA ARG A 395 17.01 -11.70 -6.66
C ARG A 395 16.29 -10.98 -5.53
N ALA A 396 15.56 -9.89 -5.84
CA ALA A 396 14.80 -9.14 -4.85
C ALA A 396 13.72 -10.01 -4.19
N ILE A 397 12.97 -10.78 -4.98
CA ILE A 397 11.96 -11.74 -4.47
C ILE A 397 12.61 -12.78 -3.56
N LYS A 398 13.73 -13.40 -3.98
CA LYS A 398 14.44 -14.39 -3.16
C LYS A 398 14.91 -13.79 -1.84
N PHE A 399 15.43 -12.58 -1.86
CA PHE A 399 15.84 -11.86 -0.66
C PHE A 399 14.64 -11.62 0.27
N TYR A 400 13.57 -11.02 -0.24
CA TYR A 400 12.40 -10.70 0.59
C TYR A 400 11.62 -11.92 1.07
N ARG A 401 11.75 -13.09 0.42
CA ARG A 401 11.29 -14.37 0.99
C ARG A 401 12.06 -14.75 2.25
N LYS A 402 13.38 -14.50 2.32
CA LYS A 402 14.15 -14.71 3.56
C LYS A 402 13.75 -13.72 4.64
N VAL A 403 13.59 -12.43 4.29
CA VAL A 403 13.14 -11.40 5.24
C VAL A 403 11.77 -11.75 5.80
N LEU A 404 10.83 -12.13 4.93
CA LEU A 404 9.50 -12.58 5.32
C LEU A 404 9.58 -13.79 6.27
N GLN A 405 10.40 -14.79 5.94
CA GLN A 405 10.58 -15.97 6.80
C GLN A 405 11.08 -15.58 8.20
N VAL A 406 12.01 -14.63 8.31
CA VAL A 406 12.47 -14.12 9.62
C VAL A 406 11.34 -13.39 10.34
N SER A 407 10.59 -12.52 9.67
CA SER A 407 9.45 -11.80 10.27
C SER A 407 8.31 -12.73 10.72
N GLU A 408 7.97 -13.75 9.95
CA GLU A 408 6.97 -14.78 10.32
C GLU A 408 7.42 -15.57 11.55
N ASN A 409 8.69 -16.00 11.57
CA ASN A 409 9.26 -16.69 12.72
C ASN A 409 9.30 -15.79 13.95
N LEU A 410 9.65 -14.52 13.80
CA LEU A 410 9.69 -13.55 14.89
C LEU A 410 8.29 -13.36 15.50
N SER A 411 7.25 -13.19 14.68
CA SER A 411 5.87 -13.12 15.17
C SER A 411 5.42 -14.44 15.83
N SER A 412 5.87 -15.58 15.31
CA SER A 412 5.57 -16.87 15.92
C SER A 412 6.20 -17.01 17.32
N GLN A 413 7.47 -16.64 17.49
CA GLN A 413 8.18 -16.77 18.78
C GLN A 413 7.72 -15.77 19.84
N THR A 414 7.30 -14.57 19.41
CA THR A 414 6.78 -13.52 20.30
C THR A 414 5.30 -13.69 20.66
N SER A 415 4.60 -14.64 20.02
CA SER A 415 3.22 -14.98 20.37
C SER A 415 3.05 -15.43 21.82
N ALA A 416 1.88 -15.15 22.40
CA ALA A 416 1.58 -15.50 23.79
C ALA A 416 1.66 -17.00 24.10
N SER A 417 1.50 -17.87 23.09
CA SER A 417 1.58 -19.32 23.24
C SER A 417 3.02 -19.83 23.29
N ARG A 418 3.94 -19.20 22.55
CA ARG A 418 5.36 -19.60 22.51
C ARG A 418 6.20 -18.85 23.55
N ASN A 419 6.11 -17.52 23.59
CA ASN A 419 6.81 -16.64 24.53
C ASN A 419 8.32 -16.96 24.66
N ARG A 420 8.99 -17.06 23.50
CA ARG A 420 10.38 -17.49 23.34
C ARG A 420 11.28 -16.32 22.95
N TRP A 421 11.68 -15.53 23.95
CA TRP A 421 12.37 -14.25 23.74
C TRP A 421 13.83 -14.40 23.29
N GLU A 422 14.56 -15.40 23.78
CA GLU A 422 15.94 -15.64 23.34
C GLU A 422 16.01 -15.95 21.84
N GLU A 423 15.13 -16.84 21.36
CA GLU A 423 15.05 -17.14 19.93
C GLU A 423 14.51 -15.95 19.12
N ALA A 424 13.59 -15.16 19.68
CA ALA A 424 13.09 -13.94 19.03
C ALA A 424 14.20 -12.89 18.89
N ASP A 425 15.06 -12.74 19.90
CA ASP A 425 16.17 -11.77 19.86
C ASP A 425 17.20 -12.16 18.80
N GLN A 426 17.53 -13.44 18.70
CA GLN A 426 18.41 -13.95 17.64
C GLN A 426 17.83 -13.70 16.24
N LEU A 427 16.52 -13.90 16.06
CA LEU A 427 15.84 -13.60 14.80
C LEU A 427 15.87 -12.09 14.48
N ALA A 428 15.61 -11.22 15.46
CA ALA A 428 15.68 -9.78 15.28
C ALA A 428 17.09 -9.31 14.89
N LEU A 429 18.14 -9.84 15.54
CA LEU A 429 19.53 -9.57 15.17
C LEU A 429 19.90 -10.09 13.78
N SER A 430 19.34 -11.24 13.36
CA SER A 430 19.60 -11.80 12.03
C SER A 430 19.13 -10.88 10.89
N LEU A 431 18.15 -10.00 11.14
CA LEU A 431 17.72 -8.98 10.17
C LEU A 431 18.85 -8.01 9.82
N ALA A 432 19.66 -7.61 10.83
CA ALA A 432 20.82 -6.76 10.59
C ALA A 432 21.78 -7.43 9.61
N GLN A 433 22.08 -8.71 9.80
CA GLN A 433 22.95 -9.49 8.92
C GLN A 433 22.37 -9.58 7.50
N LEU A 434 21.08 -9.91 7.35
CA LEU A 434 20.43 -10.01 6.04
C LEU A 434 20.46 -8.69 5.25
N SER A 435 20.24 -7.57 5.93
CA SER A 435 20.22 -6.25 5.29
C SER A 435 21.55 -5.85 4.66
N LEU A 436 22.67 -6.40 5.15
CA LEU A 436 24.02 -6.07 4.72
C LEU A 436 24.46 -6.76 3.43
N PHE A 437 23.88 -7.92 3.07
CA PHE A 437 24.41 -8.76 1.99
C PHE A 437 23.62 -8.72 0.67
N ASP A 438 22.31 -8.44 0.69
CA ASP A 438 21.43 -8.78 -0.45
C ASP A 438 20.73 -7.56 -1.11
N ILE A 439 20.66 -6.37 -0.48
CA ILE A 439 19.99 -5.17 -1.07
C ILE A 439 20.90 -4.39 -2.03
N LEU A 440 22.23 -4.50 -1.84
CA LEU A 440 23.24 -3.81 -2.63
C LEU A 440 23.67 -4.72 -3.80
N PRO A 441 23.59 -4.28 -5.07
CA PRO A 441 24.13 -5.06 -6.17
C PRO A 441 25.66 -5.19 -5.99
N PRO A 442 26.28 -6.32 -6.37
CA PRO A 442 27.72 -6.56 -6.24
C PRO A 442 28.61 -5.65 -7.12
N ALA A 443 28.03 -4.68 -7.82
CA ALA A 443 28.76 -3.73 -8.68
C ALA A 443 29.38 -2.54 -7.90
N LEU A 444 29.22 -2.48 -6.57
CA LEU A 444 29.82 -1.45 -5.72
C LEU A 444 30.98 -1.96 -4.85
N ASP A 445 31.30 -3.26 -4.90
CA ASP A 445 32.39 -3.87 -4.10
C ASP A 445 33.79 -3.72 -4.74
N THR A 446 33.92 -3.08 -5.91
CA THR A 446 35.22 -2.91 -6.59
C THR A 446 36.11 -1.80 -6.00
N VAL A 447 35.75 -1.15 -4.89
CA VAL A 447 36.58 -0.10 -4.27
C VAL A 447 37.07 -0.44 -2.85
N LEU A 448 36.67 -1.58 -2.26
CA LEU A 448 37.15 -1.99 -0.93
C LEU A 448 37.76 -3.39 -0.90
N SER A 449 38.53 -3.75 -1.94
CA SER A 449 39.50 -4.84 -1.86
C SER A 449 40.85 -4.31 -1.34
N THR A 450 40.92 -3.92 -0.08
CA THR A 450 42.19 -3.98 0.66
C THR A 450 42.18 -5.28 1.46
N SER A 451 42.96 -6.23 0.96
CA SER A 451 43.27 -7.57 1.45
C SER A 451 43.20 -7.76 2.98
N PRO A 452 42.57 -8.84 3.49
CA PRO A 452 42.80 -9.37 4.82
C PRO A 452 44.05 -10.26 4.79
N ARG A 453 45.22 -9.63 4.83
CA ARG A 453 46.47 -10.26 5.24
C ARG A 453 47.18 -9.24 6.10
N ASP A 454 47.07 -9.43 7.41
CA ASP A 454 48.04 -9.05 8.45
C ASP A 454 47.35 -8.89 9.81
N LEU A 455 46.79 -9.99 10.34
CA LEU A 455 46.50 -10.14 11.76
C LEU A 455 46.66 -11.63 12.13
N ASN A 456 47.93 -12.04 12.27
CA ASN A 456 48.32 -13.20 13.08
C ASN A 456 49.35 -12.68 14.10
N HIS A 457 48.85 -12.31 15.27
CA HIS A 457 49.44 -12.72 16.54
C HIS A 457 48.32 -13.33 17.39
#